data_AF-A0A950KI09-F1
#
_entry.id   AF-A0A950KI09-F1
#
_cell.length_a   1.000
_cell.length_b   1.000
_cell.length_c   1.000
_cell.angle_alpha   90.00
_cell.angle_beta   90.00
_cell.angle_gamma   90.00
#
_symmetry.space_group_name_H-M   'P 1'
#
loop_
_entity.id
_entity.type
_entity.pdbx_description
1 polymer ?
#
loop_
_entity_poly.entity_id
_entity_poly.type
_entity_poly.pdbx_seq_one_letter_code
_entity_poly.pdbx_strand_id
1 'polypeptide(L)'
;MFEKQSSKKIAVVTGGAGFLGSHLSDRLLTEGFRVIAIDNLITGNPENIAHLAGNPDFKFVRHNVSEFIFVPGPVHFVFHFASPASPIDYLEHPIPTLKVGALGTHNTLGLAKDKGATFLLASTSECYGDPLVHPQNEDYWGNVNPIGPRGVYDEAKRFAEAMTMAYHRSHRMDTKIVRIFSTYGPRMR
;
A
#
# COMPACT_ATOMS: atom_id res chain seq x y z
N MET A 1 -36.05 6.45 -20.98
CA MET A 1 -35.06 5.42 -20.62
C MET A 1 -34.10 6.05 -19.64
N PHE A 2 -34.10 5.62 -18.37
CA PHE A 2 -33.10 6.09 -17.41
C PHE A 2 -31.82 5.29 -17.69
N GLU A 3 -30.77 5.95 -18.18
CA GLU A 3 -29.43 5.36 -18.19
C GLU A 3 -29.10 4.95 -16.75
N LYS A 4 -28.83 3.65 -16.56
CA LYS A 4 -28.22 3.15 -15.33
C LYS A 4 -26.82 3.78 -15.28
N GLN A 5 -26.70 4.91 -14.60
CA GLN A 5 -25.40 5.53 -14.34
C GLN A 5 -24.57 4.48 -13.58
N SER A 6 -23.59 3.89 -14.26
CA SER A 6 -22.71 2.89 -13.66
C SER A 6 -22.11 3.49 -12.38
N SER A 7 -22.35 2.86 -11.23
CA SER A 7 -21.83 3.35 -9.96
C SER A 7 -20.30 3.45 -10.04
N LYS A 8 -19.74 4.59 -9.62
CA LYS A 8 -18.28 4.80 -9.61
C LYS A 8 -17.58 3.67 -8.86
N LYS A 9 -16.45 3.22 -9.41
CA LYS A 9 -15.57 2.27 -8.72
C LYS A 9 -14.97 2.92 -7.47
N ILE A 10 -14.78 2.12 -6.43
CA ILE A 10 -14.31 2.57 -5.12
C ILE A 10 -12.94 1.96 -4.87
N ALA A 11 -11.94 2.81 -4.61
CA ALA A 11 -10.58 2.43 -4.31
C ALA A 11 -10.21 2.83 -2.88
N VAL A 12 -9.62 1.91 -2.13
CA VAL A 12 -8.98 2.18 -0.84
C VAL A 12 -7.48 2.35 -1.09
N VAL A 13 -6.90 3.46 -0.64
CA VAL A 13 -5.47 3.74 -0.73
C VAL A 13 -4.92 3.88 0.68
N THR A 14 -4.20 2.87 1.15
CA THR A 14 -3.51 2.98 2.45
C THR A 14 -2.16 3.67 2.25
N GLY A 15 -1.72 4.49 3.21
CA GLY A 15 -0.59 5.39 3.00
C GLY A 15 -0.95 6.58 2.10
N GLY A 16 -2.24 6.92 2.04
CA GLY A 16 -2.77 7.91 1.09
C GLY A 16 -2.31 9.35 1.34
N ALA A 17 -1.79 9.67 2.54
CA ALA A 17 -1.18 10.97 2.84
C ALA A 17 0.35 10.97 2.61
N GLY A 18 0.93 9.84 2.20
CA GLY A 18 2.33 9.75 1.79
C GLY A 18 2.58 10.29 0.37
N PHE A 19 3.85 10.29 -0.03
CA PHE A 19 4.29 10.73 -1.36
C PHE A 19 3.51 10.03 -2.49
N LEU A 20 3.73 8.73 -2.70
CA LEU A 20 3.10 7.99 -3.80
C LEU A 20 1.58 7.85 -3.63
N GLY A 21 1.10 7.63 -2.39
CA GLY A 21 -0.31 7.44 -2.11
C GLY A 21 -1.17 8.66 -2.45
N SER A 22 -0.65 9.87 -2.23
CA SER A 22 -1.36 11.11 -2.58
C SER A 22 -1.46 11.31 -4.10
N HIS A 23 -0.37 11.06 -4.85
CA HIS A 23 -0.39 11.11 -6.32
C HIS A 23 -1.31 10.06 -6.92
N LEU A 24 -1.33 8.84 -6.36
CA LEU A 24 -2.26 7.80 -6.77
C LEU A 24 -3.72 8.23 -6.52
N SER A 25 -3.98 8.88 -5.38
CA SER A 25 -5.31 9.40 -5.06
C SER A 25 -5.76 10.45 -6.09
N ASP A 26 -4.90 11.40 -6.45
CA ASP A 26 -5.16 12.40 -7.50
C ASP A 26 -5.51 11.72 -8.84
N ARG A 27 -4.72 10.71 -9.22
CA ARG A 27 -4.92 9.99 -10.48
C ARG A 27 -6.25 9.24 -10.50
N LEU A 28 -6.56 8.50 -9.44
CA LEU A 28 -7.81 7.73 -9.34
C LEU A 28 -9.04 8.63 -9.37
N LEU A 29 -9.02 9.76 -8.65
CA LEU A 29 -10.10 10.74 -8.69
C LEU A 29 -10.28 11.32 -10.10
N THR A 30 -9.18 11.64 -10.78
CA THR A 30 -9.20 12.10 -12.18
C THR A 30 -9.81 11.06 -13.13
N GLU A 31 -9.58 9.78 -12.87
CA GLU A 31 -10.19 8.66 -13.63
C GLU A 31 -11.65 8.36 -13.22
N GLY A 32 -12.23 9.15 -12.32
CA GLY A 32 -13.65 9.02 -11.92
C GLY A 32 -13.92 7.99 -10.83
N PHE A 33 -12.89 7.54 -10.10
CA PHE A 33 -13.06 6.70 -8.92
C PHE A 33 -13.51 7.52 -7.72
N ARG A 34 -14.11 6.83 -6.75
CA ARG A 34 -14.16 7.30 -5.36
C ARG A 34 -12.96 6.75 -4.61
N VAL A 35 -12.27 7.60 -3.88
CA VAL A 35 -11.05 7.25 -3.16
C VAL A 35 -11.27 7.36 -1.65
N ILE A 36 -10.94 6.29 -0.94
CA ILE A 36 -10.87 6.26 0.52
C ILE A 36 -9.39 6.14 0.90
N ALA A 37 -8.79 7.26 1.28
CA ALA A 37 -7.41 7.30 1.75
C ALA A 37 -7.35 6.94 3.24
N ILE A 38 -6.53 5.96 3.60
CA ILE A 38 -6.31 5.53 4.98
C ILE A 38 -4.85 5.81 5.36
N ASP A 39 -4.63 6.55 6.43
CA ASP A 39 -3.27 6.88 6.91
C ASP A 39 -3.28 7.14 8.41
N ASN A 40 -2.21 6.80 9.13
CA ASN A 40 -2.07 7.14 10.55
C ASN A 40 -1.26 8.43 10.79
N LEU A 41 -0.65 8.98 9.73
CA LEU A 41 0.22 10.15 9.72
C LEU A 41 1.52 9.97 10.50
N ILE A 42 2.02 8.72 10.62
CA ILE A 42 3.34 8.48 11.23
C ILE A 42 4.47 9.09 10.39
N THR A 43 4.38 8.90 9.06
CA THR A 43 5.28 9.52 8.07
C THR A 43 4.50 10.28 6.98
N GLY A 44 3.17 10.15 6.94
CA GLY A 44 2.31 10.87 6.01
C GLY A 44 2.19 12.35 6.37
N ASN A 45 2.02 13.20 5.36
CA ASN A 45 1.84 14.64 5.53
C ASN A 45 0.42 15.04 5.09
N PRO A 46 -0.43 15.58 5.99
CA PRO A 46 -1.78 16.05 5.64
C PRO A 46 -1.81 17.04 4.47
N GLU A 47 -0.77 17.87 4.31
CA GLU A 47 -0.66 18.83 3.19
C GLU A 47 -0.66 18.13 1.83
N ASN A 48 -0.24 16.86 1.75
CA ASN A 48 -0.26 16.09 0.51
C ASN A 48 -1.66 15.77 0.00
N ILE A 49 -2.69 15.90 0.84
CA ILE A 49 -4.10 15.61 0.51
C ILE A 49 -5.03 16.78 0.85
N ALA A 50 -4.51 17.91 1.33
CA ALA A 50 -5.30 19.06 1.73
C ALA A 50 -6.15 19.61 0.58
N HIS A 51 -5.62 19.61 -0.65
CA HIS A 51 -6.33 20.04 -1.87
C HIS A 51 -7.50 19.13 -2.25
N LEU A 52 -7.57 17.91 -1.70
CA LEU A 52 -8.67 16.98 -1.92
C LEU A 52 -9.81 17.16 -0.90
N ALA A 53 -9.62 17.98 0.13
CA ALA A 53 -10.65 18.26 1.12
C ALA A 53 -11.88 18.90 0.45
N GLY A 54 -13.06 18.40 0.80
CA GLY A 54 -14.33 18.85 0.23
C GLY A 54 -14.72 18.20 -1.10
N ASN A 55 -13.84 17.41 -1.74
CA ASN A 55 -14.23 16.60 -2.89
C ASN A 55 -15.20 15.48 -2.44
N PRO A 56 -16.42 15.39 -2.98
CA PRO A 56 -17.42 14.41 -2.54
C PRO A 56 -17.03 12.95 -2.85
N ASP A 57 -16.08 12.74 -3.75
CA ASP A 57 -15.56 11.42 -4.11
C ASP A 57 -14.26 11.06 -3.37
N PHE A 58 -13.73 11.96 -2.52
CA PHE A 58 -12.57 11.69 -1.67
C PHE A 58 -12.96 11.63 -0.19
N LYS A 59 -12.48 10.60 0.51
CA LYS A 59 -12.62 10.47 1.96
C LYS A 59 -11.29 10.11 2.58
N PHE A 60 -10.86 10.90 3.55
CA PHE A 60 -9.73 10.56 4.41
C PHE A 60 -10.20 9.87 5.70
N VAL A 61 -9.49 8.83 6.10
CA VAL A 61 -9.71 8.10 7.35
C VAL A 61 -8.38 8.00 8.09
N ARG A 62 -8.26 8.72 9.22
CA ARG A 62 -7.09 8.59 10.08
C ARG A 62 -7.13 7.26 10.83
N HIS A 63 -6.31 6.29 10.45
CA HIS A 63 -6.34 4.94 11.02
C HIS A 63 -5.03 4.19 10.79
N ASN A 64 -4.65 3.36 11.76
CA ASN A 64 -3.50 2.45 11.64
C ASN A 64 -3.96 1.12 11.03
N VAL A 65 -3.49 0.81 9.83
CA VAL A 65 -3.86 -0.41 9.11
C VAL A 65 -3.42 -1.72 9.79
N SER A 66 -2.52 -1.65 10.78
CA SER A 66 -2.17 -2.81 11.61
C SER A 66 -3.31 -3.23 12.55
N GLU A 67 -4.31 -2.36 12.73
CA GLU A 67 -5.56 -2.65 13.43
C GLU A 67 -6.66 -3.05 12.43
N PHE A 68 -7.77 -3.59 12.94
CA PHE A 68 -8.89 -4.03 12.11
C PHE A 68 -9.48 -2.88 11.27
N ILE A 69 -9.62 -3.12 9.96
CA ILE A 69 -10.11 -2.14 9.00
C ILE A 69 -11.55 -2.47 8.61
N PHE A 70 -12.46 -1.51 8.83
CA PHE A 70 -13.83 -1.57 8.35
C PHE A 70 -14.11 -0.46 7.33
N VAL A 71 -14.55 -0.85 6.13
CA VAL A 71 -15.02 0.07 5.09
C VAL A 71 -16.45 -0.31 4.72
N PRO A 72 -17.43 0.58 4.91
CA PRO A 72 -18.82 0.31 4.55
C PRO A 72 -19.01 0.33 3.03
N GLY A 73 -19.92 -0.51 2.54
CA GLY A 73 -20.26 -0.59 1.12
C GLY A 73 -19.22 -1.34 0.27
N PRO A 74 -19.34 -1.25 -1.08
CA PRO A 74 -18.46 -1.96 -1.98
C PRO A 74 -17.06 -1.33 -2.02
N VAL A 75 -16.04 -2.18 -2.17
CA VAL A 75 -14.67 -1.78 -2.50
C VAL A 75 -14.25 -2.60 -3.70
N HIS A 76 -13.68 -1.96 -4.71
CA HIS A 76 -13.28 -2.62 -5.95
C HIS A 76 -11.77 -2.81 -6.01
N PHE A 77 -11.01 -1.91 -5.38
CA PHE A 77 -9.55 -1.96 -5.34
C PHE A 77 -9.04 -1.60 -3.94
N VAL A 78 -8.00 -2.31 -3.51
CA VAL A 78 -7.20 -1.98 -2.33
C VAL A 78 -5.75 -1.81 -2.76
N PHE A 79 -5.26 -0.57 -2.70
CA PHE A 79 -3.88 -0.21 -2.97
C PHE A 79 -3.13 -0.06 -1.64
N HIS A 80 -2.27 -1.03 -1.33
CA HIS A 80 -1.53 -1.07 -0.07
C HIS A 80 -0.15 -0.40 -0.19
N PHE A 81 -0.09 0.91 0.13
CA PHE A 81 1.12 1.74 0.12
C PHE A 81 1.58 2.17 1.52
N ALA A 82 0.83 1.85 2.59
CA ALA A 82 1.21 2.21 3.95
C ALA A 82 2.49 1.48 4.38
N SER A 83 3.58 2.24 4.58
CA SER A 83 4.82 1.80 5.23
C SER A 83 5.71 3.02 5.46
N PRO A 84 6.43 3.13 6.59
CA PRO A 84 7.68 3.90 6.61
C PRO A 84 8.61 3.32 5.53
N ALA A 85 9.14 4.17 4.64
CA ALA A 85 9.84 3.73 3.43
C ALA A 85 11.26 4.29 3.29
N SER A 86 11.59 5.40 3.97
CA SER A 86 12.96 5.91 3.98
C SER A 86 13.80 5.19 5.04
N PRO A 87 15.13 5.05 4.84
CA PRO A 87 16.02 4.50 5.84
C PRO A 87 15.94 5.15 7.21
N ILE A 88 15.72 6.46 7.25
CA ILE A 88 15.58 7.20 8.49
C ILE A 88 14.29 6.77 9.19
N ASP A 89 13.16 6.80 8.48
CA ASP A 89 11.85 6.56 9.09
C ASP A 89 11.68 5.11 9.59
N TYR A 90 12.14 4.10 8.84
CA TYR A 90 11.98 2.70 9.28
C TYR A 90 12.93 2.32 10.41
N LEU A 91 14.07 3.01 10.56
CA LEU A 91 14.98 2.84 11.70
C LEU A 91 14.50 3.59 12.94
N GLU A 92 13.80 4.72 12.76
CA GLU A 92 13.12 5.45 13.84
C GLU A 92 11.88 4.69 14.33
N HIS A 93 11.20 3.96 13.43
CA HIS A 93 9.98 3.22 13.73
C HIS A 93 10.05 1.73 13.32
N PRO A 94 10.97 0.94 13.89
CA PRO A 94 11.23 -0.44 13.44
C PRO A 94 10.05 -1.38 13.74
N ILE A 95 9.47 -1.30 14.95
CA ILE A 95 8.32 -2.13 15.33
C ILE A 95 7.07 -1.76 14.51
N PRO A 96 6.70 -0.47 14.35
CA PRO A 96 5.63 -0.09 13.43
C PRO A 96 5.86 -0.56 11.99
N THR A 97 7.10 -0.52 11.49
CA THR A 97 7.45 -1.00 10.14
C THR A 97 7.17 -2.50 9.99
N LEU A 98 7.60 -3.32 10.95
CA LEU A 98 7.31 -4.74 10.95
C LEU A 98 5.81 -5.03 11.09
N LYS A 99 5.12 -4.31 11.98
CA LYS A 99 3.67 -4.48 12.17
C LYS A 99 2.87 -4.13 10.92
N VAL A 100 3.21 -3.06 10.20
CA VAL A 100 2.48 -2.72 8.96
C VAL A 100 2.78 -3.71 7.83
N GLY A 101 4.03 -4.17 7.69
CA GLY A 101 4.38 -5.22 6.72
C GLY A 101 3.70 -6.56 7.02
N ALA A 102 3.44 -6.87 8.29
CA ALA A 102 2.76 -8.09 8.70
C ALA A 102 1.24 -7.92 8.88
N LEU A 103 0.83 -7.29 9.97
CA LEU A 103 -0.58 -7.09 10.34
C LEU A 103 -1.28 -6.14 9.38
N GLY A 104 -0.61 -5.07 8.93
CA GLY A 104 -1.18 -4.14 7.94
C GLY A 104 -1.51 -4.83 6.62
N THR A 105 -0.59 -5.66 6.11
CA THR A 105 -0.84 -6.48 4.92
C THR A 105 -1.95 -7.51 5.18
N HIS A 106 -1.95 -8.17 6.34
CA HIS A 106 -2.99 -9.13 6.71
C HIS A 106 -4.40 -8.50 6.71
N ASN A 107 -4.56 -7.35 7.36
CA ASN A 107 -5.85 -6.68 7.50
C ASN A 107 -6.34 -6.11 6.17
N THR A 108 -5.44 -5.57 5.33
CA THR A 108 -5.81 -5.03 4.02
C THR A 108 -6.15 -6.14 3.01
N LEU A 109 -5.46 -7.28 3.05
CA LEU A 109 -5.86 -8.49 2.33
C LEU A 109 -7.21 -9.02 2.84
N GLY A 110 -7.44 -9.01 4.16
CA GLY A 110 -8.72 -9.36 4.77
C GLY A 110 -9.87 -8.50 4.24
N LEU A 111 -9.67 -7.18 4.18
CA LEU A 111 -10.61 -6.25 3.57
C LEU A 111 -10.85 -6.56 2.09
N ALA A 112 -9.78 -6.76 1.31
CA ALA A 112 -9.92 -7.05 -0.12
C ALA A 112 -10.68 -8.37 -0.35
N LYS A 113 -10.43 -9.38 0.47
CA LYS A 113 -11.13 -10.67 0.43
C LYS A 113 -12.61 -10.52 0.73
N ASP A 114 -12.96 -9.83 1.83
CA ASP A 114 -14.35 -9.57 2.25
C ASP A 114 -15.14 -8.86 1.15
N LYS A 115 -14.50 -7.93 0.44
CA LYS A 115 -15.12 -7.12 -0.60
C LYS A 115 -15.06 -7.74 -2.01
N GLY A 116 -14.32 -8.82 -2.20
CA GLY A 116 -14.02 -9.35 -3.54
C GLY A 116 -13.22 -8.36 -4.39
N ALA A 117 -12.41 -7.50 -3.77
CA ALA A 117 -11.65 -6.44 -4.41
C ALA A 117 -10.31 -6.95 -4.97
N THR A 118 -9.82 -6.32 -6.03
CA THR A 118 -8.43 -6.48 -6.49
C THR A 118 -7.48 -5.85 -5.46
N PHE A 119 -6.44 -6.57 -5.08
CA PHE A 119 -5.43 -6.11 -4.12
C PHE A 119 -4.10 -5.82 -4.82
N LEU A 120 -3.52 -4.65 -4.58
CA LEU A 120 -2.19 -4.30 -5.07
C LEU A 120 -1.28 -3.97 -3.89
N LEU A 121 -0.15 -4.67 -3.80
CA LEU A 121 0.92 -4.41 -2.84
C LEU A 121 2.00 -3.51 -3.47
N ALA A 122 2.29 -2.39 -2.82
CA ALA A 122 3.52 -1.62 -3.08
C ALA A 122 4.70 -2.27 -2.36
N SER A 123 5.38 -3.18 -3.07
CA SER A 123 6.64 -3.79 -2.64
C SER A 123 7.82 -2.90 -3.05
N THR A 124 9.05 -3.40 -2.97
CA THR A 124 10.27 -2.62 -3.12
C THR A 124 11.39 -3.42 -3.78
N SER A 125 12.32 -2.72 -4.43
CA SER A 125 13.60 -3.29 -4.86
C SER A 125 14.46 -3.80 -3.70
N GLU A 126 14.26 -3.32 -2.46
CA GLU A 126 15.01 -3.83 -1.29
C GLU A 126 14.78 -5.32 -1.03
N CYS A 127 13.71 -5.92 -1.58
CA CYS A 127 13.51 -7.38 -1.54
C CYS A 127 14.66 -8.15 -2.21
N TYR A 128 15.41 -7.51 -3.11
CA TYR A 128 16.61 -8.07 -3.74
C TYR A 128 17.87 -7.97 -2.87
N GLY A 129 17.86 -7.12 -1.83
CA GLY A 129 18.96 -6.97 -0.87
C GLY A 129 20.25 -6.44 -1.48
N ASP A 130 21.37 -7.13 -1.24
CA ASP A 130 22.67 -6.90 -1.87
C ASP A 130 22.87 -7.87 -3.06
N PRO A 131 22.30 -7.55 -4.25
CA PRO A 131 22.10 -8.53 -5.31
C PRO A 131 23.42 -9.06 -5.88
N LEU A 132 23.47 -10.37 -6.10
CA LEU A 132 24.61 -11.04 -6.74
C LEU A 132 24.49 -11.12 -8.27
N VAL A 133 23.45 -10.48 -8.84
CA VAL A 133 23.13 -10.49 -10.27
C VAL A 133 22.73 -9.10 -10.75
N HIS A 134 22.96 -8.85 -12.04
CA HIS A 134 22.57 -7.61 -12.71
C HIS A 134 22.13 -7.87 -14.17
N PRO A 135 20.98 -7.35 -14.63
CA PRO A 135 19.97 -6.61 -13.85
C PRO A 135 19.19 -7.51 -12.86
N GLN A 136 18.40 -6.91 -11.97
CA GLN A 136 17.57 -7.64 -11.00
C GLN A 136 16.20 -8.01 -11.61
N ASN A 137 16.10 -9.21 -12.17
CA ASN A 137 14.84 -9.77 -12.65
C ASN A 137 13.99 -10.31 -11.48
N GLU A 138 12.67 -10.41 -11.66
CA GLU A 138 11.72 -10.79 -10.61
C GLU A 138 11.91 -12.22 -10.09
N ASP A 139 12.50 -13.11 -10.90
CA ASP A 139 12.85 -14.49 -10.54
C ASP A 139 14.01 -14.56 -9.53
N TYR A 140 14.79 -13.48 -9.35
CA TYR A 140 15.87 -13.42 -8.37
C TYR A 140 15.30 -13.34 -6.95
N TRP A 141 15.73 -14.25 -6.09
CA TRP A 141 15.21 -14.39 -4.71
C TRP A 141 15.68 -13.32 -3.74
N GLY A 142 16.76 -12.61 -4.06
CA GLY A 142 17.38 -11.62 -3.19
C GLY A 142 18.47 -12.19 -2.28
N ASN A 143 19.35 -11.30 -1.81
CA ASN A 143 20.41 -11.58 -0.85
C ASN A 143 20.28 -10.58 0.32
N VAL A 144 19.44 -10.93 1.29
CA VAL A 144 19.02 -10.06 2.40
C VAL A 144 19.52 -10.63 3.72
N ASN A 145 19.97 -9.76 4.64
CA ASN A 145 20.31 -10.14 6.00
C ASN A 145 19.12 -9.91 6.94
N PRO A 146 18.44 -10.98 7.42
CA PRO A 146 17.19 -10.85 8.18
C PRO A 146 17.36 -10.24 9.57
N ILE A 147 18.58 -10.24 10.12
CA ILE A 147 18.88 -9.71 11.46
C ILE A 147 19.74 -8.44 11.41
N GLY A 148 20.03 -7.93 10.22
CA GLY A 148 20.75 -6.67 10.04
C GLY A 148 19.87 -5.47 10.37
N PRO A 149 20.45 -4.26 10.55
CA PRO A 149 19.69 -3.05 10.86
C PRO A 149 18.58 -2.72 9.83
N ARG A 150 18.80 -3.04 8.54
CA ARG A 150 17.79 -2.86 7.48
C ARG A 150 16.74 -3.98 7.41
N GLY A 151 16.98 -5.10 8.09
CA GLY A 151 16.11 -6.28 8.07
C GLY A 151 14.67 -5.97 8.49
N VAL A 152 14.46 -4.92 9.29
CA VAL A 152 13.11 -4.45 9.67
C VAL A 152 12.24 -4.06 8.47
N TYR A 153 12.81 -3.43 7.44
CA TYR A 153 12.07 -3.03 6.24
C TYR A 153 12.10 -4.13 5.18
N ASP A 154 13.27 -4.74 4.97
CA ASP A 154 13.47 -5.77 3.96
C ASP A 154 12.57 -6.98 4.22
N GLU A 155 12.58 -7.50 5.46
CA GLU A 155 11.77 -8.66 5.84
C GLU A 155 10.28 -8.30 5.97
N ALA A 156 9.94 -7.07 6.36
CA ALA A 156 8.55 -6.62 6.35
C ALA A 156 7.95 -6.70 4.94
N LYS A 157 8.70 -6.26 3.92
CA LYS A 157 8.26 -6.30 2.51
C LYS A 157 8.26 -7.72 1.95
N ARG A 158 9.27 -8.53 2.24
CA ARG A 158 9.32 -9.95 1.84
C ARG A 158 8.19 -10.76 2.45
N PHE A 159 7.87 -10.52 3.73
CA PHE A 159 6.71 -11.13 4.39
C PHE A 159 5.39 -10.71 3.74
N ALA A 160 5.24 -9.42 3.41
CA ALA A 160 4.06 -8.92 2.73
C ALA A 160 3.84 -9.58 1.36
N GLU A 161 4.90 -9.79 0.57
CA GLU A 161 4.83 -10.55 -0.69
C GLU A 161 4.40 -12.00 -0.46
N ALA A 162 5.01 -12.68 0.52
CA ALA A 162 4.69 -14.06 0.85
C ALA A 162 3.22 -14.22 1.28
N MET A 163 2.72 -13.31 2.13
CA MET A 163 1.33 -13.30 2.58
C MET A 163 0.37 -13.00 1.42
N THR A 164 0.69 -12.03 0.56
CA THR A 164 -0.11 -11.73 -0.63
C THR A 164 -0.24 -12.94 -1.53
N MET A 165 0.87 -13.65 -1.78
CA MET A 165 0.87 -14.85 -2.61
C MET A 165 0.18 -16.04 -1.95
N ALA A 166 0.17 -16.13 -0.61
CA ALA A 166 -0.63 -17.11 0.12
C ALA A 166 -2.13 -16.86 -0.07
N TYR A 167 -2.59 -15.61 0.02
CA TYR A 167 -4.00 -15.25 -0.27
C TYR A 167 -4.37 -15.50 -1.74
N HIS A 168 -3.48 -15.18 -2.69
CA HIS A 168 -3.67 -15.50 -4.10
C HIS A 168 -3.89 -17.00 -4.33
N ARG A 169 -3.00 -17.86 -3.81
CA ARG A 169 -3.06 -19.31 -4.03
C ARG A 169 -4.21 -19.98 -3.28
N SER A 170 -4.41 -19.61 -2.01
CA SER A 170 -5.38 -20.28 -1.13
C SER A 170 -6.80 -19.76 -1.29
N HIS A 171 -6.98 -18.51 -1.71
CA HIS A 171 -8.29 -17.87 -1.86
C HIS A 171 -8.61 -17.41 -3.28
N ARG A 172 -7.70 -17.62 -4.26
CA ARG A 172 -7.87 -17.20 -5.66
C ARG A 172 -8.20 -15.71 -5.81
N MET A 173 -7.69 -14.89 -4.88
CA MET A 173 -7.87 -13.45 -4.94
C MET A 173 -7.08 -12.85 -6.10
N ASP A 174 -7.64 -11.82 -6.74
CA ASP A 174 -6.90 -11.03 -7.72
C ASP A 174 -5.89 -10.12 -7.02
N THR A 175 -4.62 -10.52 -7.03
CA THR A 175 -3.52 -9.79 -6.39
C THR A 175 -2.49 -9.31 -7.40
N LYS A 176 -1.86 -8.18 -7.10
CA LYS A 176 -0.75 -7.58 -7.86
C LYS A 176 0.36 -7.17 -6.89
N ILE A 177 1.61 -7.40 -7.27
CA ILE A 177 2.79 -6.98 -6.50
C ILE A 177 3.63 -6.11 -7.42
N VAL A 178 4.01 -4.92 -6.97
CA VAL A 178 4.89 -4.01 -7.70
C VAL A 178 6.14 -3.77 -6.87
N ARG A 179 7.30 -4.23 -7.34
CA ARG A 179 8.60 -3.97 -6.69
C ARG A 179 9.13 -2.62 -7.15
N ILE A 180 8.85 -1.58 -6.35
CA ILE A 180 9.18 -0.19 -6.69
C ILE A 180 10.68 0.05 -6.46
N PHE A 181 11.35 0.55 -7.49
CA PHE A 181 12.71 1.10 -7.39
C PHE A 181 12.67 2.57 -6.96
N SER A 182 13.83 3.12 -6.58
CA SER A 182 13.98 4.51 -6.14
C SER A 182 13.16 5.48 -7.00
N THR A 183 12.18 6.12 -6.36
CA THR A 183 11.25 7.06 -6.99
C THR A 183 11.39 8.42 -6.32
N TYR A 184 11.29 9.50 -7.09
CA TYR A 184 11.39 10.87 -6.59
C TYR A 184 10.35 11.77 -7.26
N GLY A 185 10.01 12.88 -6.62
CA GLY A 185 9.07 13.86 -7.17
C GLY A 185 8.47 14.79 -6.12
N PRO A 186 7.54 15.68 -6.52
CA PRO A 186 6.83 16.57 -5.59
C PRO A 186 6.14 15.77 -4.48
N ARG A 187 6.05 16.32 -3.26
CA ARG A 187 5.48 15.67 -2.06
C ARG A 187 6.34 14.54 -1.45
N MET A 188 7.54 14.30 -1.99
CA MET A 188 8.59 13.56 -1.29
C MET A 188 9.13 14.40 -0.13
N ARG A 189 9.37 13.78 1.03
CA ARG A 189 9.98 14.40 2.21
C ARG A 189 11.45 14.01 2.30
#